data_AF-A0A7X0CME3-F1
#
_entry.id   AF-A0A7X0CME3-F1
#
_cell.length_a   1.000
_cell.length_b   1.000
_cell.length_c   1.000
_cell.angle_alpha   90.00
_cell.angle_beta   90.00
_cell.angle_gamma   90.00
#
_symmetry.space_group_name_H-M   'P 1'
#
loop_
_entity.id
_entity.type
_entity.pdbx_description
1 polymer ?
#
loop_
_entity_poly.entity_id
_entity_poly.type
_entity_poly.pdbx_seq_one_letter_code
_entity_poly.pdbx_strand_id
1 'polypeptide(L)'
;MLYLLVIAAIFFFITHVALLVASFTGSKFASSRYFYSHLTLWLTGIIIFVLAIAYSGTNQSQFLDYFNTTLRRVMILVATVALSLVAHSIVTLLVLPLIRKNKSF
;
A
#
# COMPACT_ATOMS: atom_id res chain seq x y z
N MET A 1 0.14 -22.45 0.22
CA MET A 1 -0.62 -21.21 -0.07
C MET A 1 -0.16 -20.02 0.76
N LEU A 2 0.01 -20.13 2.09
CA LEU A 2 0.50 -19.04 2.95
C LEU A 2 1.76 -18.34 2.42
N TYR A 3 2.84 -19.07 2.15
CA TYR A 3 4.09 -18.48 1.66
C TYR A 3 3.94 -17.77 0.30
N LEU A 4 3.11 -18.30 -0.60
CA LEU A 4 2.84 -17.67 -1.91
C LEU A 4 2.15 -16.32 -1.74
N LEU A 5 1.16 -16.23 -0.86
CA LEU A 5 0.43 -14.98 -0.57
C LEU A 5 1.33 -13.96 0.12
N VAL A 6 2.21 -14.41 1.03
CA VAL A 6 3.20 -13.53 1.68
C VAL A 6 4.20 -12.98 0.67
N ILE A 7 4.73 -13.84 -0.21
CA ILE A 7 5.65 -13.41 -1.29
C ILE A 7 4.94 -12.42 -2.23
N ALA A 8 3.68 -12.69 -2.60
CA ALA A 8 2.89 -11.78 -3.43
C ALA A 8 2.68 -10.42 -2.75
N ALA A 9 2.34 -10.39 -1.45
CA ALA A 9 2.17 -9.17 -0.69
C ALA A 9 3.46 -8.33 -0.64
N ILE A 10 4.60 -8.97 -0.39
CA ILE A 10 5.92 -8.32 -0.42
C ILE A 10 6.21 -7.77 -1.81
N PHE A 11 5.98 -8.56 -2.86
CA PHE A 11 6.22 -8.14 -4.24
C PHE A 11 5.38 -6.93 -4.64
N PHE A 12 4.08 -6.92 -4.30
CA PHE A 12 3.21 -5.78 -4.56
C PHE A 12 3.62 -4.55 -3.76
N PHE A 13 4.07 -4.72 -2.52
CA PHE A 13 4.59 -3.61 -1.72
C PHE A 13 5.87 -3.00 -2.31
N ILE A 14 6.82 -3.83 -2.75
CA ILE A 14 8.04 -3.35 -3.42
C ILE A 14 7.67 -2.64 -4.73
N THR A 15 6.77 -3.23 -5.51
CA THR A 15 6.27 -2.64 -6.76
C THR A 15 5.59 -1.29 -6.51
N HIS A 16 4.81 -1.18 -5.44
CA HIS A 16 4.18 0.07 -5.00
C HIS A 16 5.23 1.17 -4.78
N VAL A 17 6.26 0.89 -3.98
CA VAL A 17 7.33 1.85 -3.68
C VAL A 17 8.11 2.23 -4.95
N ALA A 18 8.45 1.25 -5.79
CA ALA A 18 9.15 1.50 -7.05
C ALA A 18 8.33 2.38 -8.00
N LEU A 19 7.03 2.09 -8.19
CA LEU A 19 6.12 2.89 -9.02
C LEU A 19 5.88 4.29 -8.43
N LEU A 20 5.83 4.41 -7.10
CA LEU A 20 5.67 5.68 -6.42
C LEU A 20 6.88 6.58 -6.73
N VAL A 21 8.09 6.09 -6.47
CA VAL A 21 9.33 6.83 -6.77
C VAL A 21 9.41 7.14 -8.27
N ALA A 22 9.12 6.16 -9.13
CA ALA A 22 9.12 6.33 -10.58
C ALA A 22 8.04 7.30 -11.11
N SER A 23 6.99 7.58 -10.33
CA SER A 23 5.96 8.55 -10.68
C SER A 23 6.44 10.01 -10.50
N PHE A 24 7.47 10.21 -9.67
CA PHE A 24 8.08 11.50 -9.40
C PHE A 24 9.40 11.74 -10.15
N THR A 25 10.07 10.70 -10.67
CA THR A 25 11.28 10.85 -11.48
C THR A 25 10.95 11.15 -12.94
N GLY A 26 11.03 12.42 -13.34
CA GLY A 26 10.85 12.87 -14.72
C GLY A 26 10.43 14.34 -14.85
N SER A 27 10.45 14.87 -16.08
CA SER A 27 10.10 16.26 -16.36
C SER A 27 8.61 16.58 -16.15
N LYS A 28 7.73 15.58 -16.00
CA LYS A 28 6.29 15.73 -15.72
C LYS A 28 5.82 14.67 -14.73
N PHE A 29 4.92 15.04 -13.83
CA PHE A 29 4.26 14.12 -12.90
C PHE A 29 3.45 13.08 -13.69
N ALA A 30 3.81 11.80 -13.57
CA ALA A 30 3.14 10.73 -14.29
C ALA A 30 1.93 10.22 -13.49
N SER A 31 0.81 10.94 -13.58
CA SER A 31 -0.44 10.63 -12.88
C SER A 31 -0.90 9.17 -13.07
N SER A 32 -0.68 8.59 -14.25
CA SER A 32 -0.98 7.17 -14.52
C SER A 32 -0.14 6.21 -13.67
N ARG A 33 1.18 6.42 -13.57
CA ARG A 33 2.07 5.58 -12.73
C ARG A 33 1.77 5.73 -11.24
N TYR A 34 1.37 6.94 -10.84
CA TYR A 34 0.94 7.25 -9.48
C TYR A 34 -0.33 6.47 -9.08
N PHE A 35 -1.29 6.36 -10.00
CA PHE A 35 -2.50 5.55 -9.79
C PHE A 35 -2.17 4.05 -9.69
N TYR A 36 -1.33 3.53 -10.59
CA TYR A 36 -0.91 2.12 -10.53
C TYR A 36 -0.16 1.77 -9.23
N SER A 37 0.66 2.69 -8.71
CA SER A 37 1.27 2.54 -7.40
C SER A 37 0.21 2.36 -6.29
N HIS A 38 -0.85 3.16 -6.28
CA HIS A 38 -1.93 3.01 -5.29
C HIS A 38 -2.70 1.70 -5.45
N LEU A 39 -2.99 1.30 -6.68
CA LEU A 39 -3.64 0.03 -6.96
C LEU A 39 -2.83 -1.15 -6.40
N THR A 40 -1.49 -1.13 -6.56
CA THR A 40 -0.63 -2.17 -5.98
C THR A 40 -0.65 -2.19 -4.46
N LEU A 41 -0.75 -1.03 -3.78
CA LEU A 41 -0.90 -0.97 -2.32
C LEU A 41 -2.25 -1.57 -1.86
N TRP A 42 -3.33 -1.25 -2.57
CA TRP A 42 -4.66 -1.79 -2.26
C TRP A 42 -4.69 -3.31 -2.45
N LEU A 43 -4.08 -3.82 -3.52
CA LEU A 43 -3.91 -5.25 -3.73
C LEU A 43 -3.12 -5.91 -2.60
N THR A 44 -2.01 -5.29 -2.14
CA THR A 44 -1.28 -5.77 -0.96
C THR A 44 -2.18 -5.84 0.28
N GLY A 45 -2.95 -4.78 0.56
CA GLY A 45 -3.86 -4.74 1.70
C GLY A 45 -4.94 -5.83 1.65
N ILE A 46 -5.54 -6.04 0.47
CA ILE A 46 -6.53 -7.11 0.25
C ILE A 46 -5.90 -8.48 0.46
N ILE A 47 -4.70 -8.72 -0.06
CA ILE A 47 -3.99 -10.00 0.11
C ILE A 47 -3.69 -10.27 1.59
N ILE A 48 -3.22 -9.26 2.33
CA ILE A 48 -2.96 -9.37 3.77
C ILE A 48 -4.27 -9.63 4.54
N PHE A 49 -5.38 -9.01 4.15
CA PHE A 49 -6.68 -9.25 4.74
C PHE A 49 -7.18 -10.70 4.50
N VAL A 50 -7.04 -11.21 3.27
CA VAL A 50 -7.35 -12.61 2.94
C VAL A 50 -6.46 -13.57 3.73
N LEU A 51 -5.16 -13.26 3.87
CA LEU A 51 -4.23 -14.02 4.72
C LEU A 51 -4.70 -14.07 6.17
N ALA A 52 -5.12 -12.94 6.73
CA ALA A 52 -5.62 -12.87 8.10
C ALA A 52 -6.94 -13.65 8.27
N ILE A 53 -7.85 -13.63 7.29
CA ILE A 53 -9.07 -14.45 7.35
C ILE A 53 -8.76 -15.94 7.29
N ALA A 54 -7.86 -16.35 6.38
CA ALA A 54 -7.60 -17.75 6.10
C ALA A 54 -6.67 -18.44 7.12
N TYR A 55 -5.77 -17.68 7.76
CA TYR A 55 -4.68 -18.24 8.57
C TYR A 55 -4.55 -17.66 9.98
N SER A 56 -5.40 -16.74 10.41
CA SER A 56 -5.36 -16.32 11.82
C SER A 56 -5.91 -17.42 12.74
N GLY A 57 -5.24 -17.69 13.86
CA GLY A 57 -5.64 -18.70 14.83
C GLY A 57 -5.14 -20.11 14.50
N THR A 58 -4.33 -20.26 13.44
CA THR A 58 -3.78 -21.56 13.03
C THR A 58 -2.41 -21.84 13.63
N ASN A 59 -1.83 -20.94 14.44
CA ASN A 59 -0.48 -21.04 15.03
C ASN A 59 0.65 -21.18 13.98
N GLN A 60 0.39 -20.80 12.73
CA GLN A 60 1.36 -20.87 11.63
C GLN A 60 2.21 -19.60 11.55
N SER A 61 1.72 -18.48 12.09
CA SER A 61 2.42 -17.20 12.08
C SER A 61 1.89 -16.30 13.19
N GLN A 62 2.76 -15.95 14.14
CA GLN A 62 2.42 -15.00 15.22
C GLN A 62 1.86 -13.67 14.69
N PHE A 63 2.29 -13.23 13.50
CA PHE A 63 1.77 -12.03 12.86
C PHE A 63 0.31 -12.19 12.40
N LEU A 64 -0.03 -13.31 11.74
CA LEU A 64 -1.41 -13.56 11.29
C LEU A 64 -2.33 -13.90 12.47
N ASP A 65 -1.80 -14.61 13.47
CA ASP A 65 -2.52 -14.96 14.70
C ASP A 65 -2.86 -13.74 15.55
N TYR A 66 -2.10 -12.64 15.43
CA TYR A 66 -2.50 -11.35 16.01
C TYR A 66 -3.90 -10.94 15.53
N PHE A 67 -4.24 -11.21 14.27
CA PHE A 67 -5.53 -10.84 13.65
C PHE A 67 -6.63 -11.89 13.85
N ASN A 68 -6.55 -12.72 14.89
CA ASN A 68 -7.55 -13.77 15.13
C ASN A 68 -8.96 -13.25 15.48
N THR A 69 -9.10 -11.98 15.86
CA THR A 69 -10.41 -11.38 16.16
C THR A 69 -10.96 -10.58 14.97
N THR A 70 -12.29 -10.61 14.77
CA THR A 70 -12.98 -9.86 13.71
C THR A 70 -12.61 -8.38 13.73
N LEU A 71 -12.53 -7.77 14.92
CA LEU A 71 -12.12 -6.38 15.08
C LEU A 71 -10.73 -6.12 14.51
N ARG A 72 -9.75 -6.97 14.82
CA ARG A 72 -8.37 -6.81 14.33
C ARG A 72 -8.28 -7.06 12.82
N ARG A 73 -9.06 -7.98 12.26
CA ARG A 73 -9.12 -8.16 10.79
C ARG A 73 -9.64 -6.91 10.09
N VAL A 74 -10.70 -6.28 10.62
CA VAL A 74 -11.22 -5.02 10.08
C VAL A 74 -10.19 -3.89 10.16
N MET A 75 -9.33 -3.87 11.19
CA MET A 75 -8.24 -2.90 11.28
C MET A 75 -7.27 -2.97 10.09
N ILE A 76 -7.10 -4.12 9.42
CA ILE A 76 -6.27 -4.23 8.21
C ILE A 76 -6.86 -3.37 7.09
N LEU A 77 -8.17 -3.41 6.91
CA LEU A 77 -8.87 -2.60 5.91
C LEU A 77 -8.80 -1.11 6.26
N VAL A 78 -9.09 -0.77 7.52
CA VAL A 78 -9.00 0.62 8.02
C VAL A 78 -7.59 1.16 7.85
N ALA A 79 -6.57 0.40 8.23
CA ALA A 79 -5.17 0.79 8.07
C ALA A 79 -4.79 0.99 6.60
N THR A 80 -5.22 0.09 5.71
CA THR A 80 -4.95 0.20 4.26
C THR A 80 -5.56 1.48 3.68
N VAL A 81 -6.80 1.79 4.03
CA VAL A 81 -7.48 3.01 3.58
C VAL A 81 -6.83 4.26 4.18
N ALA A 82 -6.54 4.26 5.48
CA ALA A 82 -5.90 5.37 6.16
C ALA A 82 -4.52 5.67 5.56
N LEU A 83 -3.70 4.64 5.33
CA LEU A 83 -2.38 4.78 4.73
C LEU A 83 -2.47 5.33 3.29
N SER A 84 -3.44 4.85 2.52
CA SER A 84 -3.72 5.38 1.17
C SER A 84 -4.13 6.86 1.20
N LEU A 85 -4.97 7.25 2.16
CA LEU A 85 -5.45 8.63 2.29
C LEU A 85 -4.35 9.58 2.75
N VAL A 86 -3.50 9.14 3.69
CA VAL A 86 -2.31 9.88 4.12
C VAL A 86 -1.35 10.06 2.95
N ALA A 87 -1.09 9.01 2.15
CA ALA A 87 -0.24 9.11 0.96
C ALA A 87 -0.80 10.10 -0.07
N HIS A 88 -2.10 10.06 -0.33
CA HIS A 88 -2.76 11.04 -1.21
C HIS A 88 -2.67 12.46 -0.67
N SER A 89 -2.85 12.64 0.64
CA SER A 89 -2.76 13.93 1.31
C SER A 89 -1.36 14.51 1.20
N ILE A 90 -0.32 13.71 1.50
CA ILE A 90 1.08 14.12 1.37
C ILE A 90 1.39 14.53 -0.07
N VAL A 91 0.96 13.75 -1.06
CA VAL A 91 1.29 14.06 -2.46
C VAL A 91 0.56 15.31 -2.94
N THR A 92 -0.71 15.46 -2.57
CA THR A 92 -1.54 16.59 -3.00
C THR A 92 -1.13 17.89 -2.32
N LEU A 93 -0.85 17.84 -1.01
CA LEU A 93 -0.59 19.02 -0.19
C LEU A 93 0.89 19.40 -0.11
N LEU A 94 1.81 18.44 -0.28
CA LEU A 94 3.24 18.67 -0.12
C LEU A 94 3.99 18.49 -1.45
N VAL A 95 3.87 17.32 -2.10
CA VAL A 95 4.74 16.98 -3.24
C VAL A 95 4.39 17.76 -4.50
N LEU A 96 3.11 17.82 -4.88
CA LEU A 96 2.65 18.58 -6.05
C LEU A 96 2.99 20.08 -5.97
N PRO A 97 2.71 20.81 -4.86
CA PRO A 97 3.08 22.21 -4.76
C PRO A 97 4.59 22.43 -4.76
N LEU A 98 5.38 21.53 -4.15
CA LEU A 98 6.85 21.63 -4.17
C LEU A 98 7.41 21.47 -5.60
N ILE A 99 6.89 20.50 -6.37
CA ILE A 99 7.26 20.30 -7.78
C ILE A 99 6.86 21.51 -8.64
N ARG A 100 5.68 22.10 -8.40
CA ARG A 100 5.22 23.31 -9.12
C ARG A 100 6.08 24.53 -8.78
N LYS A 101 6.40 24.76 -7.51
CA LYS A 101 7.26 25.87 -7.07
C LYS A 101 8.66 25.79 -7.69
N ASN A 102 9.22 24.59 -7.84
CA ASN A 102 10.53 24.39 -8.46
C ASN A 102 10.54 24.57 -9.99
N LYS A 103 9.36 24.80 -10.61
CA LYS A 103 9.22 25.03 -12.06
C LYS A 103 8.85 26.45 -12.44
N SER A 104 8.71 27.38 -11.49
CA SER A 104 8.62 28.81 -11.85
C SER A 104 10.03 29.34 -12.12
N PHE A 105 10.47 29.18 -13.37
CA PHE A 105 11.43 30.09 -14.00
C PHE A 105 10.64 31.25 -14.60
#